data_AF-A0A6C0DBT3-F1
#
_entry.id   AF-A0A6C0DBT3-F1
#
_cell.length_a   1.000
_cell.length_b   1.000
_cell.length_c   1.000
_cell.angle_alpha   90.00
_cell.angle_beta   90.00
_cell.angle_gamma   90.00
#
_symmetry.space_group_name_H-M   'P 1'
#
loop_
_entity.id
_entity.type
_entity.pdbx_description
1 polymer ?
#
loop_
_entity_poly.entity_id
_entity_poly.type
_entity_poly.pdbx_seq_one_letter_code
_entity_poly.pdbx_strand_id
1 'polypeptide(L)'
;MKRPVRGADGKYHIHGKSYKELFGSRTQVHNGTAYKTPGGLTKSDLIMNKWGRIVSAKKHRTAKKEKRLEKAGYFAKKGKFGFIKRATRKKRKSIKGGEKPEHLGGEKPETEL
;
A
#
# COMPACT_ATOMS: atom_id res chain seq x y z
N MET A 1 -1.96 -1.04 -23.80
CA MET A 1 -2.96 0.06 -23.78
C MET A 1 -2.43 1.23 -24.61
N LYS A 2 -3.26 1.80 -25.50
CA LYS A 2 -2.87 2.94 -26.33
C LYS A 2 -2.62 4.18 -25.46
N ARG A 3 -1.60 4.98 -25.79
CA ARG A 3 -1.26 6.20 -25.03
C ARG A 3 -2.43 7.21 -25.16
N PRO A 4 -2.86 7.85 -24.06
CA PRO A 4 -3.85 8.93 -24.15
C PRO A 4 -3.29 10.10 -24.95
N VAL A 5 -4.02 10.53 -25.97
CA VAL A 5 -3.71 11.69 -26.81
C VAL A 5 -4.83 12.72 -26.66
N ARG A 6 -4.50 13.99 -26.89
CA ARG A 6 -5.50 15.06 -26.93
C ARG A 6 -6.40 14.88 -28.16
N GLY A 7 -7.70 15.04 -27.96
CA GLY A 7 -8.67 15.13 -29.07
C GLY A 7 -8.59 16.49 -29.78
N ALA A 8 -9.40 16.66 -30.82
CA ALA A 8 -9.50 17.91 -31.58
C ALA A 8 -9.91 19.11 -30.70
N ASP A 9 -10.73 18.84 -29.69
CA ASP A 9 -11.23 19.77 -28.67
C ASP A 9 -10.20 20.10 -27.56
N GLY A 10 -8.95 19.64 -27.72
CA GLY A 10 -7.81 20.00 -26.84
C GLY A 10 -7.82 19.32 -25.46
N LYS A 11 -8.82 18.47 -25.18
CA LYS A 11 -8.98 17.73 -23.93
C LYS A 11 -8.58 16.26 -24.08
N TYR A 12 -8.34 15.61 -22.94
CA TYR A 12 -8.12 14.17 -22.83
C TYR A 12 -9.42 13.47 -22.45
N HIS A 13 -9.83 12.50 -23.25
CA HIS A 13 -11.03 11.69 -23.00
C HIS A 13 -10.64 10.32 -22.45
N ILE A 14 -10.93 10.08 -21.18
CA ILE A 14 -10.50 8.89 -20.45
C ILE A 14 -11.69 8.35 -19.66
N HIS A 15 -12.09 7.10 -19.93
CA HIS A 15 -13.21 6.43 -19.27
C HIS A 15 -14.50 7.27 -19.23
N GLY A 16 -14.86 7.90 -20.36
CA GLY A 16 -16.08 8.71 -20.49
C GLY A 16 -16.02 10.08 -19.82
N LYS A 17 -14.84 10.51 -19.33
CA LYS A 17 -14.63 11.83 -18.72
C LYS A 17 -13.60 12.63 -19.50
N SER A 18 -13.79 13.94 -19.56
CA SER A 18 -12.89 14.87 -20.25
C SER A 18 -12.04 15.65 -19.25
N TYR A 19 -10.74 15.71 -19.50
CA TYR A 19 -9.76 16.40 -18.65
C TYR A 19 -8.97 17.41 -19.48
N LYS A 20 -8.63 18.57 -18.89
CA LYS A 20 -7.78 19.58 -19.56
C LYS A 20 -6.33 19.09 -19.65
N GLU A 21 -5.88 18.41 -18.60
CA GLU A 21 -4.52 17.93 -18.45
C GLU A 21 -4.51 16.42 -18.13
N LEU A 22 -3.53 15.70 -18.66
CA LEU A 22 -3.36 14.28 -18.33
C LEU A 22 -2.73 14.12 -16.93
N PHE A 23 -1.71 14.94 -16.67
CA PHE A 23 -0.97 14.96 -15.42
C PHE A 23 -1.17 16.29 -14.71
N GLY A 24 -1.38 16.26 -13.40
CA GLY A 24 -1.50 17.47 -12.60
C GLY A 24 -1.19 17.25 -11.11
N SER A 25 -1.29 18.32 -10.33
CA SER A 25 -1.20 18.27 -8.87
C SER A 25 -2.36 17.45 -8.27
N ARG A 26 -2.20 17.01 -7.02
CA ARG A 26 -3.26 16.30 -6.28
C ARG A 26 -4.57 17.10 -6.23
N THR A 27 -4.46 18.42 -6.11
CA THR A 27 -5.61 19.34 -6.11
C THR A 27 -6.31 19.36 -7.46
N GLN A 28 -5.57 19.50 -8.56
CA GLN A 28 -6.15 19.46 -9.91
C GLN A 28 -6.84 18.13 -10.22
N VAL A 29 -6.28 17.01 -9.76
CA VAL A 29 -6.89 15.68 -9.93
C VAL A 29 -8.16 15.54 -9.10
N HIS A 30 -8.14 16.00 -7.84
CA HIS A 30 -9.31 15.96 -6.97
C HIS A 30 -10.46 16.83 -7.51
N ASN A 31 -10.14 18.01 -8.05
CA ASN A 31 -11.10 18.94 -8.65
C ASN A 31 -11.58 18.49 -10.04
N GLY A 32 -10.91 17.51 -10.66
CA GLY A 32 -11.29 16.97 -11.98
C GLY A 32 -10.71 17.73 -13.17
N THR A 33 -9.77 18.63 -12.97
CA THR A 33 -9.05 19.32 -14.05
C THR A 33 -8.06 18.39 -14.75
N ALA A 34 -7.39 17.53 -13.98
CA ALA A 34 -6.41 16.55 -14.45
C ALA A 34 -6.86 15.12 -14.18
N TYR A 35 -6.44 14.17 -15.01
CA TYR A 35 -6.80 12.76 -14.85
C TYR A 35 -6.04 12.08 -13.70
N LYS A 36 -4.72 12.25 -13.68
CA LYS A 36 -3.84 11.59 -12.69
C LYS A 36 -2.69 12.49 -12.24
N THR A 37 -2.09 12.13 -11.12
CA THR A 37 -0.84 12.75 -10.66
C THR A 37 0.36 12.18 -11.43
N PRO A 38 1.55 12.83 -11.38
CA PRO A 38 2.78 12.25 -11.91
C PRO A 38 3.07 10.83 -11.38
N GLY A 39 2.69 10.57 -10.12
CA GLY A 39 2.81 9.25 -9.48
C GLY A 39 1.65 8.28 -9.78
N GLY A 40 0.80 8.58 -10.77
CA GLY A 40 -0.26 7.68 -11.22
C GLY A 40 -1.53 7.65 -10.36
N LEU A 41 -1.62 8.45 -9.29
CA LEU A 41 -2.83 8.51 -8.46
C LEU A 41 -3.98 9.21 -9.20
N THR A 42 -5.14 8.57 -9.22
CA THR A 42 -6.39 9.10 -9.77
C THR A 42 -7.25 9.70 -8.67
N LYS A 43 -8.39 10.30 -9.03
CA LYS A 43 -9.33 10.92 -8.07
C LYS A 43 -9.82 9.93 -7.00
N SER A 44 -10.07 8.67 -7.35
CA SER A 44 -10.50 7.63 -6.38
C SER A 44 -9.41 7.24 -5.38
N ASP A 45 -8.14 7.47 -5.73
CA ASP A 45 -7.01 7.16 -4.85
C ASP A 45 -6.68 8.29 -3.86
N LEU A 46 -7.37 9.43 -4.00
CA LEU A 46 -7.15 10.64 -3.22
C LEU A 46 -8.34 10.92 -2.31
N ILE A 47 -8.05 11.38 -1.09
CA ILE A 47 -9.07 11.79 -0.11
C ILE A 47 -8.64 13.08 0.56
N MET A 48 -9.61 13.92 0.92
CA MET A 48 -9.37 15.05 1.80
C MET A 48 -9.39 14.57 3.25
N ASN A 49 -8.30 14.83 3.98
CA ASN A 49 -8.26 14.53 5.40
C ASN A 49 -8.93 15.65 6.23
N LYS A 50 -9.11 15.43 7.53
CA LYS A 50 -9.73 16.41 8.43
C LYS A 50 -8.99 17.75 8.55
N TRP A 51 -7.75 17.83 8.07
CA TRP A 51 -6.92 19.03 8.08
C TRP A 51 -6.91 19.73 6.71
N GLY A 52 -7.85 19.40 5.82
CA GLY A 52 -7.98 20.02 4.49
C GLY A 52 -6.92 19.60 3.46
N ARG A 53 -6.07 18.61 3.77
CA ARG A 53 -5.03 18.14 2.84
C ARG A 53 -5.52 16.95 2.02
N ILE A 54 -5.22 16.97 0.73
CA ILE A 54 -5.49 15.87 -0.20
C ILE A 54 -4.34 14.86 -0.13
N VAL A 55 -4.63 13.67 0.40
CA VAL A 55 -3.66 12.60 0.65
C VAL A 55 -4.07 11.31 -0.07
N SER A 56 -3.13 10.37 -0.20
CA SER A 56 -3.45 9.03 -0.73
C SER A 56 -4.33 8.25 0.25
N ALA A 57 -5.46 7.74 -0.25
CA ALA A 57 -6.39 6.90 0.49
C ALA A 57 -5.72 5.65 1.06
N LYS A 58 -4.90 4.97 0.25
CA LYS A 58 -4.16 3.77 0.66
C LYS A 58 -3.28 4.06 1.87
N LYS A 59 -2.45 5.12 1.81
CA LYS A 59 -1.54 5.50 2.89
C LYS A 59 -2.29 5.90 4.17
N HIS A 60 -3.37 6.66 4.04
CA HIS A 60 -4.20 7.06 5.18
C HIS A 60 -4.82 5.83 5.89
N ARG A 61 -5.33 4.86 5.13
CA ARG A 61 -5.92 3.62 5.67
C ARG A 61 -4.86 2.72 6.32
N THR A 62 -3.73 2.48 5.65
CA THR A 62 -2.67 1.60 6.17
C THR A 62 -2.03 2.18 7.42
N ALA A 63 -1.79 3.49 7.49
CA ALA A 63 -1.19 4.13 8.66
C ALA A 63 -2.02 3.87 9.94
N LYS A 64 -3.35 3.98 9.86
CA LYS A 64 -4.27 3.71 10.97
C LYS A 64 -4.27 2.24 11.41
N LYS A 65 -4.15 1.30 10.45
CA LYS A 65 -4.17 -0.14 10.72
C LYS A 65 -2.84 -0.65 11.27
N GLU A 66 -1.73 -0.16 10.72
CA GLU A 66 -0.42 -0.76 10.98
C GLU A 66 0.16 -0.30 12.30
N LYS A 67 -0.06 0.96 12.72
CA LYS A 67 0.45 1.51 14.00
C LYS A 67 1.91 1.13 14.25
N ARG A 68 2.76 1.29 13.22
CA ARG A 68 4.12 0.73 13.18
C ARG A 68 4.97 1.16 14.38
N LEU A 69 4.88 2.43 14.77
CA LEU A 69 5.62 2.98 15.91
C LEU A 69 5.19 2.35 17.23
N GLU A 70 3.88 2.31 17.51
CA GLU A 70 3.34 1.67 18.72
C GLU A 70 3.73 0.19 18.78
N LYS A 71 3.62 -0.56 17.67
CA LYS A 71 4.01 -1.98 17.60
C LYS A 71 5.51 -2.20 17.78
N ALA A 72 6.33 -1.27 17.31
CA ALA A 72 7.77 -1.26 17.52
C ALA A 72 8.17 -0.78 18.94
N GLY A 73 7.19 -0.41 19.77
CA GLY A 73 7.41 -0.02 21.16
C GLY A 73 7.65 1.48 21.37
N TYR A 74 7.48 2.32 20.35
CA TYR A 74 7.66 3.76 20.46
C TYR A 74 6.34 4.45 20.81
N PHE A 75 6.33 5.14 21.96
CA PHE A 75 5.18 5.89 22.47
C PHE A 75 5.56 7.33 22.83
N ALA A 76 4.57 8.21 22.92
CA ALA A 76 4.71 9.56 23.44
C ALA A 76 3.98 9.68 24.79
N LYS A 77 4.54 10.45 25.74
CA LYS A 77 3.90 10.78 27.01
C LYS A 77 3.77 12.29 27.12
N LYS A 78 2.57 12.78 27.46
CA LYS A 78 2.32 14.21 27.68
C LYS A 78 3.31 14.77 28.71
N GLY A 79 3.92 15.91 28.40
CA GLY A 79 4.92 16.57 29.26
C GLY A 79 6.35 16.04 29.18
N LYS A 80 6.64 15.02 28.35
CA LYS A 80 8.00 14.55 28.09
C LYS A 80 8.32 14.66 26.60
N PHE A 81 9.33 15.45 26.27
CA PHE A 81 9.83 15.59 24.90
C PHE A 81 10.55 14.31 24.45
N GLY A 82 10.35 13.91 23.19
CA GLY A 82 10.94 12.71 22.60
C GLY A 82 10.09 11.44 22.69
N PHE A 83 10.67 10.31 22.29
CA PHE A 83 10.02 8.99 22.31
C PHE A 83 10.32 8.23 23.61
N ILE A 84 9.37 7.41 24.05
CA ILE A 84 9.55 6.44 25.13
C ILE A 84 9.44 5.05 24.54
N LYS A 85 10.51 4.26 24.69
CA LYS A 85 10.56 2.87 24.23
C LYS A 85 10.01 1.94 25.31
N ARG A 86 8.98 1.16 24.98
CA ARG A 86 8.41 0.11 25.82
C ARG A 86 8.75 -1.26 25.24
N ALA A 87 8.92 -2.26 26.10
CA ALA A 87 9.11 -3.63 25.65
C ALA A 87 7.85 -4.13 24.96
N THR A 88 7.94 -4.50 23.69
CA THR A 88 6.84 -5.14 22.95
C THR A 88 7.15 -6.62 22.79
N ARG A 89 6.25 -7.49 23.27
CA ARG A 89 6.37 -8.94 23.03
C ARG A 89 6.12 -9.20 21.54
N LYS A 90 7.17 -9.55 20.79
CA LYS A 90 7.04 -10.07 19.42
C LYS A 90 6.37 -11.44 19.50
N LYS A 91 5.10 -11.56 19.08
CA LYS A 91 4.54 -12.87 18.76
C LYS A 91 5.28 -13.41 17.53
N ARG A 92 6.09 -14.47 17.72
CA ARG A 92 6.64 -15.24 16.60
C ARG A 92 5.44 -15.78 15.80
N LYS A 93 5.36 -15.49 14.50
CA LYS A 93 4.39 -16.17 13.63
C LYS A 93 4.79 -17.64 13.60
N SER A 94 3.93 -18.53 14.10
CA SER A 94 4.08 -19.95 13.79
C SER A 94 3.88 -20.11 12.28
N ILE A 95 4.86 -20.73 11.62
CA ILE A 95 4.70 -21.21 10.24
C ILE A 95 3.71 -22.38 10.36
N LYS A 96 2.47 -22.19 9.90
CA LYS A 96 1.49 -23.27 9.83
C LYS A 96 1.58 -23.85 8.42
N GLY A 97 2.16 -25.04 8.30
CA GLY A 97 2.24 -25.80 7.05
C GLY A 97 3.66 -26.23 6.69
N GLY A 98 4.20 -27.20 7.43
CA GLY A 98 5.17 -28.13 6.86
C GLY A 98 4.40 -29.42 6.60
N GLU A 99 4.17 -29.76 5.34
CA GLU A 99 3.69 -31.09 4.97
C GLU A 99 4.70 -32.12 5.48
N LYS A 100 4.20 -33.20 6.09
CA LYS A 100 5.04 -34.29 6.61
C LYS A 100 5.72 -34.95 5.40
N PRO A 101 7.05 -35.21 5.42
CA PRO A 101 7.65 -36.01 4.36
C PRO A 101 7.09 -37.44 4.46
N GLU A 102 6.53 -37.91 3.35
CA GLU A 102 6.05 -39.27 3.19
C GLU A 102 7.24 -40.24 3.29
N HIS A 103 7.14 -41.24 4.16
CA HIS A 103 8.15 -42.27 4.31
C HIS A 103 8.00 -43.27 3.15
N LEU A 104 8.78 -43.08 2.08
CA LEU A 104 8.91 -44.08 1.03
C LEU A 104 9.72 -45.25 1.59
N GLY A 105 9.00 -46.33 1.91
CA GLY A 105 9.60 -47.64 2.07
C GLY A 105 10.20 -48.13 0.74
N GLY A 106 11.27 -48.91 0.82
CA GLY A 106 11.87 -49.53 -0.36
C GLY A 106 13.22 -50.19 -0.08
N GLU A 107 13.15 -51.51 0.16
CA GLU A 107 14.09 -52.54 -0.27
C GLU A 107 15.50 -52.61 0.35
N LYS A 108 15.70 -53.70 1.12
CA LYS A 108 17.00 -54.30 1.41
C LYS A 108 17.55 -54.92 0.10
N PRO A 109 18.84 -54.77 -0.22
CA PRO A 109 19.54 -55.79 -0.98
C PRO A 109 20.32 -56.71 -0.04
N GLU A 110 20.01 -58.00 -0.15
CA GLU A 110 20.88 -59.13 0.20
C GLU A 110 22.16 -59.11 -0.65
N THR A 111 23.07 -60.05 -0.33
CA THR A 111 24.37 -60.42 -0.97
C THR A 111 25.60 -59.79 -0.30
N GLU A 112 26.65 -60.51 0.10
CA GLU A 112 27.05 -61.92 -0.08
C GLU A 112 28.09 -62.31 1.00
N LEU A 113 28.11 -63.62 1.31
CA LEU A 113 29.02 -64.48 2.09
C LEU A 113 30.25 -63.88 2.83
#